data_AF-A0A1Z3HSW5-F1
#
_entry.id   AF-A0A1Z3HSW5-F1
#
_cell.length_a   1.000
_cell.length_b   1.000
_cell.length_c   1.000
_cell.angle_alpha   90.00
_cell.angle_beta   90.00
_cell.angle_gamma   90.00
#
_symmetry.space_group_name_H-M   'P 1'
#
loop_
_entity.id
_entity.type
_entity.pdbx_description
1 polymer ?
#
loop_
_entity_poly.entity_id
_entity_poly.type
_entity_poly.pdbx_seq_one_letter_code
_entity_poly.pdbx_strand_id
1 'polypeptide(L)'
;MSNTRPLRTALLSNAIFSLSCAGVMIAAPVWVGHLLGIQIPLALQIVGLGLVVFAADLIHQATRPNLVTWRALYASIADFVWVIGTIVGVAGFSEVLSGSGRLTIVAVGAVVLIFGLWQLWGINRVMVRDCSL
;
A
#
# COMPACT_ATOMS: atom_id res chain seq x y z
N MET A 1 15.64 24.81 0.74
CA MET A 1 15.58 23.39 0.31
C MET A 1 14.32 22.77 0.89
N SER A 2 13.39 22.30 0.05
CA SER A 2 12.19 21.59 0.51
C SER A 2 12.62 20.30 1.23
N ASN A 3 12.12 20.09 2.45
CA ASN A 3 12.45 18.89 3.20
C ASN A 3 11.61 17.73 2.64
N THR A 4 12.10 17.08 1.59
CA THR A 4 11.46 15.94 0.93
C THR A 4 11.57 14.65 1.75
N ARG A 5 12.31 14.67 2.87
CA ARG A 5 12.56 13.51 3.72
C ARG A 5 11.27 12.82 4.19
N PRO A 6 10.23 13.52 4.69
CA PRO A 6 9.03 12.84 5.16
C PRO A 6 8.28 12.10 4.05
N LEU A 7 8.24 12.67 2.85
CA LEU A 7 7.63 12.03 1.69
C LEU A 7 8.43 10.79 1.26
N ARG A 8 9.77 10.87 1.25
CA ARG A 8 10.64 9.71 0.98
C ARG A 8 10.46 8.61 2.01
N THR A 9 10.41 8.97 3.29
CA THR A 9 10.19 8.01 4.38
C THR A 9 8.84 7.33 4.22
N ALA A 10 7.76 8.07 3.94
CA ALA A 10 6.44 7.49 3.72
C ALA A 10 6.41 6.51 2.53
N LEU A 11 7.02 6.88 1.40
CA LEU A 11 7.14 6.01 0.22
C LEU A 11 7.93 4.73 0.51
N LEU A 12 9.07 4.85 1.20
CA LEU A 12 9.91 3.68 1.55
C LEU A 12 9.23 2.78 2.58
N SER A 13 8.57 3.35 3.58
CA SER A 13 7.83 2.57 4.57
C SER A 13 6.68 1.79 3.93
N ASN A 14 5.93 2.42 3.01
CA ASN A 14 4.89 1.72 2.25
C ASN A 14 5.49 0.62 1.36
N ALA A 15 6.62 0.88 0.69
CA ALA A 15 7.27 -0.13 -0.13
C ALA A 15 7.72 -1.36 0.68
N ILE A 16 8.33 -1.16 1.85
CA ILE A 16 8.77 -2.25 2.73
C ILE A 16 7.57 -3.07 3.20
N PHE A 17 6.49 -2.41 3.62
CA PHE A 17 5.27 -3.08 4.04
C PHE A 17 4.65 -3.89 2.89
N SER A 18 4.51 -3.28 1.71
CA SER A 18 4.00 -3.92 0.50
C SER A 18 4.84 -5.13 0.08
N LEU A 19 6.17 -5.04 0.14
CA LEU A 19 7.07 -6.18 -0.12
C LEU A 19 6.93 -7.29 0.92
N SER A 20 6.70 -6.93 2.18
CA SER A 20 6.48 -7.91 3.25
C SER A 20 5.18 -8.69 3.00
N CYS A 21 4.09 -7.99 2.67
CA CYS A 21 2.83 -8.61 2.26
C CYS A 21 3.00 -9.48 1.01
N ALA A 22 3.68 -8.96 -0.01
CA ALA A 22 3.97 -9.70 -1.24
C ALA A 22 4.76 -10.99 -0.98
N GLY A 23 5.79 -10.92 -0.15
CA GLY A 23 6.63 -12.06 0.21
C GLY A 23 5.80 -13.17 0.84
N VAL A 24 4.93 -12.83 1.80
CA VAL A 24 4.04 -13.82 2.44
C VAL A 24 3.03 -14.39 1.44
N MET A 25 2.42 -13.56 0.58
CA MET A 25 1.44 -14.00 -0.42
C MET A 25 2.05 -14.89 -1.51
N ILE A 26 3.29 -14.64 -1.91
CA ILE A 26 3.98 -15.42 -2.96
C ILE A 26 4.56 -16.71 -2.38
N ALA A 27 5.22 -16.63 -1.22
CA ALA A 27 5.94 -17.77 -0.63
C ALA A 27 5.01 -18.75 0.11
N ALA A 28 3.91 -18.25 0.70
CA ALA A 28 2.98 -19.06 1.49
C ALA A 28 1.51 -18.82 1.14
N PRO A 29 1.10 -18.89 -0.15
CA PRO A 29 -0.26 -18.55 -0.59
C PRO A 29 -1.33 -19.46 0.03
N VAL A 30 -1.03 -20.75 0.25
CA VAL A 30 -1.98 -21.69 0.87
C VAL A 30 -2.24 -21.31 2.33
N TRP A 31 -1.18 -20.96 3.08
CA TRP A 31 -1.31 -20.52 4.47
C TRP A 31 -2.12 -19.23 4.57
N VAL A 32 -1.83 -18.25 3.71
CA VAL A 32 -2.61 -17.01 3.63
C VAL A 32 -4.06 -17.33 3.25
N GLY A 33 -4.30 -18.25 2.32
CA GLY A 33 -5.63 -18.68 1.94
C GLY A 33 -6.43 -19.26 3.10
N HIS A 34 -5.81 -20.13 3.91
CA HIS A 34 -6.42 -20.64 5.13
C HIS A 34 -6.72 -19.53 6.15
N LEU A 35 -5.78 -18.60 6.34
CA LEU A 35 -5.97 -17.46 7.23
C LEU A 35 -7.18 -16.60 6.78
N LEU A 36 -7.30 -16.35 5.48
CA LEU A 36 -8.36 -15.54 4.89
C LEU A 36 -9.71 -16.28 4.76
N GLY A 37 -9.71 -17.61 4.76
CA GLY A 37 -10.88 -18.43 4.45
C GLY A 37 -11.11 -18.62 2.94
N ILE A 38 -10.12 -18.30 2.09
CA ILE A 38 -10.22 -18.34 0.63
C ILE A 38 -9.14 -19.27 0.07
N GLN A 39 -9.54 -20.30 -0.67
CA GLN A 39 -8.62 -21.28 -1.25
C GLN A 39 -8.31 -20.97 -2.72
N ILE A 40 -7.72 -19.80 -2.98
CA ILE A 40 -7.35 -19.38 -4.35
C ILE A 40 -5.87 -18.94 -4.38
N PRO A 41 -4.92 -19.90 -4.31
CA PRO A 41 -3.48 -19.58 -4.21
C PRO A 41 -2.96 -18.72 -5.36
N LEU A 42 -3.44 -18.98 -6.59
CA LEU A 42 -3.03 -18.24 -7.77
C LEU A 42 -3.42 -16.75 -7.69
N ALA A 43 -4.62 -16.44 -7.19
CA ALA A 43 -5.04 -15.05 -7.01
C ALA A 43 -4.17 -14.32 -5.98
N LEU A 44 -3.82 -14.99 -4.88
CA LEU A 44 -2.92 -14.43 -3.87
C LEU A 44 -1.52 -14.16 -4.42
N GLN A 45 -0.98 -15.07 -5.23
CA GLN A 45 0.30 -14.87 -5.90
C GLN A 45 0.27 -13.72 -6.91
N ILE A 46 -0.80 -13.61 -7.71
CA ILE A 46 -0.98 -12.49 -8.66
C ILE A 46 -1.03 -11.16 -7.90
N VAL A 47 -1.80 -11.10 -6.81
CA VAL A 47 -1.85 -9.91 -5.95
C VAL A 47 -0.48 -9.60 -5.36
N GLY A 48 0.23 -10.61 -4.86
CA GLY A 48 1.59 -10.47 -4.36
C GLY A 48 2.57 -9.93 -5.41
N LEU A 49 2.51 -10.44 -6.66
CA LEU A 49 3.32 -9.92 -7.77
C LEU A 49 2.99 -8.46 -8.09
N GLY A 50 1.70 -8.09 -8.07
CA GLY A 50 1.26 -6.71 -8.20
C GLY A 50 1.86 -5.80 -7.11
N LEU A 51 1.90 -6.28 -5.86
CA LEU A 51 2.52 -5.57 -4.74
C LEU A 51 4.04 -5.42 -4.91
N VAL A 52 4.74 -6.42 -5.48
CA VAL A 52 6.17 -6.29 -5.81
C VAL A 52 6.39 -5.18 -6.83
N VAL A 53 5.60 -5.14 -7.90
CA VAL A 53 5.71 -4.10 -8.94
C VAL A 53 5.40 -2.72 -8.35
N PHE A 54 4.34 -2.61 -7.56
CA PHE A 54 3.98 -1.38 -6.86
C PHE A 54 5.11 -0.90 -5.94
N ALA A 55 5.65 -1.78 -5.09
CA ALA A 55 6.73 -1.43 -4.18
C ALA A 55 8.03 -1.05 -4.91
N ALA A 56 8.34 -1.71 -6.03
CA ALA A 56 9.48 -1.35 -6.86
C ALA A 56 9.34 0.07 -7.43
N ASP A 57 8.13 0.46 -7.87
CA ASP A 57 7.85 1.82 -8.30
C ASP A 57 8.01 2.83 -7.15
N LEU A 58 7.50 2.53 -5.94
CA LEU A 58 7.68 3.39 -4.77
C LEU A 58 9.17 3.59 -4.40
N ILE A 59 9.97 2.52 -4.40
CA ILE A 59 11.42 2.59 -4.16
C ILE A 59 12.09 3.41 -5.26
N HIS A 60 11.71 3.18 -6.51
CA HIS A 60 12.23 3.95 -7.64
C HIS A 60 11.94 5.44 -7.46
N GLN A 61 10.72 5.81 -7.10
CA GLN A 61 10.35 7.20 -6.84
C GLN A 61 11.11 7.80 -5.65
N ALA A 62 11.22 7.05 -4.54
CA ALA A 62 11.85 7.52 -3.31
C ALA A 62 13.37 7.68 -3.42
N THR A 63 14.02 7.01 -4.37
CA THR A 63 15.49 7.07 -4.60
C THR A 63 15.90 8.12 -5.63
N ARG A 64 14.96 8.73 -6.38
CA ARG A 64 15.30 9.78 -7.36
C ARG A 64 15.77 11.08 -6.68
N PRO A 65 16.69 11.84 -7.29
CA PRO A 65 17.15 13.13 -6.74
C PRO A 65 16.01 14.15 -6.62
N ASN A 66 15.19 14.25 -7.68
CA ASN A 66 14.03 15.14 -7.74
C ASN A 66 12.76 14.32 -7.57
N LEU A 67 12.06 14.54 -6.45
CA LEU A 67 10.82 13.87 -6.14
C LEU A 67 9.68 14.56 -6.89
N VAL A 68 9.03 13.84 -7.81
CA VAL A 68 7.93 14.37 -8.60
C VAL A 68 6.63 14.18 -7.82
N THR A 69 6.07 15.29 -7.31
CA THR A 69 4.89 15.31 -6.44
C THR A 69 3.67 14.60 -7.05
N TRP A 70 3.47 14.71 -8.37
CA TRP A 70 2.38 14.01 -9.07
C TRP A 70 2.47 12.48 -8.97
N ARG A 71 3.67 11.90 -9.02
CA ARG A 71 3.85 10.44 -8.89
C ARG A 71 3.58 9.95 -7.47
N ALA A 72 3.96 10.76 -6.48
CA ALA A 72 3.61 10.48 -5.09
C ALA A 72 2.09 10.58 -4.85
N LEU A 73 1.40 11.49 -5.55
CA LEU A 73 -0.07 11.57 -5.48
C LEU A 73 -0.72 10.32 -6.09
N TYR A 74 -0.21 9.83 -7.22
CA TYR A 74 -0.65 8.56 -7.80
C TYR A 74 -0.49 7.38 -6.84
N ALA A 75 0.66 7.28 -6.16
CA ALA A 75 0.89 6.25 -5.13
C ALA A 75 -0.16 6.32 -4.01
N SER A 76 -0.44 7.53 -3.52
CA SER A 76 -1.46 7.76 -2.48
C SER A 76 -2.86 7.38 -2.96
N ILE A 77 -3.22 7.70 -4.21
CA ILE A 77 -4.50 7.29 -4.81
C ILE A 77 -4.58 5.76 -4.87
N ALA A 78 -3.51 5.07 -5.27
CA ALA A 78 -3.47 3.61 -5.27
C ALA A 78 -3.69 3.02 -3.86
N ASP A 79 -3.09 3.63 -2.82
CA ASP A 79 -3.32 3.26 -1.42
C ASP A 79 -4.81 3.43 -1.03
N PHE A 80 -5.45 4.55 -1.41
CA PHE A 80 -6.88 4.75 -1.15
C PHE A 80 -7.76 3.76 -1.91
N VAL A 81 -7.44 3.45 -3.16
CA VAL A 81 -8.15 2.42 -3.94
C VAL A 81 -8.04 1.07 -3.24
N TRP A 82 -6.87 0.73 -2.69
CA TRP A 82 -6.68 -0.50 -1.91
C TRP A 82 -7.54 -0.53 -0.64
N VAL A 83 -7.62 0.60 0.09
CA VAL A 83 -8.46 0.74 1.29
C VAL A 83 -9.94 0.61 0.95
N ILE A 84 -10.40 1.26 -0.12
CA ILE A 84 -11.79 1.13 -0.60
C ILE A 84 -12.06 -0.32 -1.00
N GLY A 85 -11.16 -0.96 -1.74
CA GLY A 85 -11.25 -2.36 -2.10
C GLY A 85 -11.32 -3.28 -0.89
N THR A 86 -10.57 -2.96 0.18
CA THR A 86 -10.63 -3.66 1.47
C THR A 86 -12.01 -3.54 2.12
N ILE A 87 -12.57 -2.33 2.18
CA ILE A 87 -13.90 -2.08 2.77
C ILE A 87 -14.98 -2.84 1.98
N VAL A 88 -14.98 -2.71 0.65
CA VAL A 88 -15.93 -3.39 -0.23
C VAL A 88 -15.77 -4.91 -0.14
N GLY A 89 -14.53 -5.41 -0.11
CA GLY A 89 -14.24 -6.84 0.01
C GLY A 89 -14.74 -7.43 1.33
N VAL A 90 -14.46 -6.76 2.46
CA VAL A 90 -14.91 -7.23 3.78
C VAL A 90 -16.43 -7.16 3.92
N ALA A 91 -17.08 -6.11 3.40
CA ALA A 91 -18.53 -5.96 3.45
C ALA A 91 -19.25 -6.95 2.53
N GLY A 92 -18.76 -7.10 1.29
CA GLY A 92 -19.39 -7.93 0.26
C GLY A 92 -19.13 -9.43 0.39
N PHE A 93 -18.01 -9.83 1.01
CA PHE A 93 -17.63 -11.25 1.18
C PHE A 93 -17.53 -11.64 2.65
N SER A 94 -18.32 -11.01 3.52
CA SER A 94 -18.28 -11.25 4.96
C SER A 94 -18.55 -12.71 5.35
N GLU A 95 -19.40 -13.43 4.61
CA GLU A 95 -19.71 -14.85 4.86
C GLU A 95 -18.63 -15.81 4.38
N VAL A 96 -17.84 -15.42 3.38
CA VAL A 96 -16.76 -16.25 2.79
C VAL A 96 -15.46 -16.08 3.58
N LEU A 97 -15.20 -14.86 4.06
CA LEU A 97 -14.00 -14.56 4.84
C LEU A 97 -14.09 -15.16 6.23
N SER A 98 -13.00 -15.78 6.68
CA SER A 98 -12.88 -16.21 8.07
C SER A 98 -12.85 -15.00 9.02
N GLY A 99 -13.19 -15.20 10.30
CA GLY A 99 -13.13 -14.12 11.30
C GLY A 99 -11.74 -13.50 11.45
N SER A 100 -10.70 -14.34 11.50
CA SER A 100 -9.30 -13.89 11.51
C SER A 100 -8.92 -13.19 10.20
N GLY A 101 -9.38 -13.70 9.07
CA GLY A 101 -9.15 -13.14 7.75
C GLY A 101 -9.68 -11.72 7.62
N ARG A 102 -10.92 -11.47 8.06
CA ARG A 102 -11.50 -10.11 8.09
C ARG A 102 -10.64 -9.15 8.92
N LEU A 103 -10.24 -9.57 10.12
CA LEU A 103 -9.39 -8.75 10.98
C LEU A 103 -8.04 -8.45 10.33
N THR A 104 -7.41 -9.45 9.70
CA THR A 104 -6.14 -9.27 8.97
C THR A 104 -6.28 -8.29 7.81
N ILE A 105 -7.30 -8.42 6.97
CA ILE A 105 -7.53 -7.52 5.84
C ILE A 105 -7.78 -6.09 6.35
N VAL A 106 -8.62 -5.91 7.38
CA VAL A 106 -8.88 -4.59 7.98
C VAL A 106 -7.60 -3.98 8.57
N ALA A 107 -6.79 -4.76 9.28
CA ALA A 107 -5.52 -4.29 9.84
C ALA A 107 -4.54 -3.86 8.74
N VAL A 108 -4.41 -4.64 7.67
CA VAL A 108 -3.59 -4.29 6.49
C VAL A 108 -4.12 -3.00 5.85
N GLY A 109 -5.44 -2.91 5.63
CA GLY A 109 -6.08 -1.71 5.08
C GLY A 109 -5.83 -0.46 5.94
N ALA A 110 -5.89 -0.58 7.27
CA ALA A 110 -5.60 0.53 8.17
C ALA A 110 -4.14 1.01 8.07
N VAL A 111 -3.18 0.08 7.95
CA VAL A 111 -1.76 0.43 7.75
C VAL A 111 -1.56 1.14 6.40
N VAL A 112 -2.17 0.63 5.32
CA VAL A 112 -2.12 1.26 4.00
C VAL A 112 -2.75 2.65 4.01
N LEU A 113 -3.86 2.84 4.72
CA LEU A 113 -4.48 4.15 4.90
C LEU A 113 -3.54 5.15 5.58
N ILE A 114 -2.81 4.71 6.62
CA ILE A 114 -1.82 5.55 7.30
C ILE A 114 -0.73 5.99 6.32
N PHE A 115 -0.24 5.09 5.46
CA PHE A 115 0.74 5.46 4.44
C PHE A 115 0.18 6.44 3.42
N GLY A 116 -1.02 6.20 2.90
CA GLY A 116 -1.68 7.12 1.95
C GLY A 116 -1.83 8.52 2.53
N LEU A 117 -2.28 8.65 3.79
CA LEU A 117 -2.38 9.93 4.49
C LEU A 117 -1.02 10.58 4.74
N TRP A 118 0.01 9.80 5.10
CA TRP A 118 1.35 10.31 5.32
C TRP A 118 1.98 10.83 4.02
N GLN A 119 1.75 10.15 2.89
CA GLN A 119 2.16 10.61 1.56
C GLN A 119 1.47 11.93 1.19
N LEU A 120 0.14 12.06 1.39
CA LEU A 120 -0.59 13.32 1.16
C LEU A 120 -0.03 14.47 2.01
N TRP A 121 0.24 14.20 3.29
CA TRP A 121 0.82 15.19 4.17
C TRP A 121 2.23 15.62 3.72
N GLY A 122 3.04 14.66 3.26
CA GLY A 122 4.36 14.93 2.68
C GLY A 122 4.28 15.78 1.41
N ILE A 123 3.32 15.48 0.52
CA ILE A 123 3.04 16.23 -0.70
C ILE A 123 2.67 17.68 -0.39
N ASN A 124 1.73 17.90 0.54
CA ASN A 124 1.28 19.24 0.91
C ASN A 124 2.43 20.12 1.41
N ARG A 125 3.36 19.54 2.18
CA ARG A 125 4.55 20.26 2.68
C ARG A 125 5.57 20.64 1.60
N VAL A 126 5.65 19.86 0.53
CA VAL A 126 6.50 20.19 -0.62
C VAL A 126 5.81 21.29 -1.45
N MET A 127 4.54 21.12 -1.79
CA MET A 127 3.79 22.01 -2.68
C MET A 127 3.54 23.42 -2.09
N VAL A 128 3.15 23.53 -0.81
CA VAL A 128 2.89 24.84 -0.17
C VAL A 128 4.14 25.74 -0.20
N ARG A 129 5.34 25.17 -0.15
CA ARG A 129 6.59 25.95 -0.16
C ARG A 129 7.00 26.41 -1.56
N ASP A 130 6.65 25.65 -2.60
CA ASP A 130 6.94 26.01 -3.99
C ASP A 130 6.09 27.22 -4.45
N CYS A 131 4.88 27.42 -3.90
CA CYS A 131 4.06 28.61 -4.16
C CYS A 131 4.43 29.85 -3.32
N SER A 132 5.30 29.70 -2.31
CA SER A 132 5.73 30.79 -1.42
C SER A 132 7.06 31.45 -1.83
N LEU A 133 7.63 31.00 -2.96
CA LEU A 133 8.85 31.50 -3.60
C LEU A 133 8.49 32.11 -4.95
#